data_AF-A0A8T6CKE4-F1
#
_entry.id   AF-A0A8T6CKE4-F1
#
_cell.length_a   1.000
_cell.length_b   1.000
_cell.length_c   1.000
_cell.angle_alpha   90.00
_cell.angle_beta   90.00
_cell.angle_gamma   90.00
#
_symmetry.space_group_name_H-M   'P 1'
#
loop_
_entity.id
_entity.type
_entity.pdbx_description
1 polymer ?
#
loop_
_entity_poly.entity_id
_entity_poly.type
_entity_poly.pdbx_seq_one_letter_code
_entity_poly.pdbx_strand_id
1 'polypeptide(L)'
;MAIYRYSRWDGSQDVTLSTTDDLFDRLSEQILQGDDLRGALNRMMRYGMRGEGQRGQGLQELLERLRDARQRNLDRYDLSSIFDDIQERLDAIVDKERQGINQRLDEITPPNEGAQGEDGQDGEGQGGEGQGQPGGSGAPPDEFTDMLRQMANRHLNQLNALPQGAGGRIKQLRDYDFMDSGAREDFDALMQELQQQFLQQYFQGLQQSLQNLTQADLAQISEMVRDLNELVKQKLQGDDPDIGDFMNKWGHMFPPGIET
;
A
#
# COMPACT_ATOMS: atom_id res chain seq x y z
N MET A 1 43.07 23.03 -3.42
CA MET A 1 41.64 22.70 -3.33
C MET A 1 41.46 21.25 -3.75
N ALA A 2 41.14 20.36 -2.82
CA ALA A 2 40.80 18.97 -3.13
C ALA A 2 39.28 18.89 -3.32
N ILE A 3 38.84 18.24 -4.39
CA ILE A 3 37.42 18.06 -4.74
C ILE A 3 36.98 16.72 -4.17
N TYR A 4 35.99 16.74 -3.27
CA TYR A 4 35.42 15.54 -2.67
C TYR A 4 34.23 15.06 -3.49
N ARG A 5 34.23 13.78 -3.85
CA ARG A 5 33.15 13.14 -4.61
C ARG A 5 32.51 12.08 -3.71
N TYR A 6 31.28 12.33 -3.29
CA TYR A 6 30.54 11.46 -2.38
C TYR A 6 29.78 10.38 -3.18
N SER A 7 29.91 9.12 -2.79
CA SER A 7 29.11 7.98 -3.29
C SER A 7 28.20 7.44 -2.19
N ARG A 8 27.13 6.74 -2.57
CA ARG A 8 26.22 6.11 -1.61
C ARG A 8 26.91 4.94 -0.91
N TRP A 9 26.70 4.84 0.40
CA TRP A 9 27.25 3.83 1.29
C TRP A 9 26.68 2.44 0.96
N ASP A 10 27.53 1.53 0.47
CA ASP A 10 27.16 0.18 0.04
C ASP A 10 27.72 -0.92 0.96
N GLY A 11 28.23 -0.54 2.14
CA GLY A 11 28.79 -1.47 3.13
C GLY A 11 30.15 -2.06 2.73
N SER A 12 30.64 -1.81 1.52
CA SER A 12 31.95 -2.25 1.03
C SER A 12 33.05 -1.18 1.15
N GLN A 13 32.66 0.01 1.59
CA GLN A 13 33.56 1.15 1.74
C GLN A 13 34.42 0.99 2.98
N ASP A 14 35.71 0.71 2.75
CA ASP A 14 36.73 0.69 3.79
C ASP A 14 36.99 2.14 4.25
N VAL A 15 36.25 2.56 5.28
CA VAL A 15 36.54 3.82 5.96
C VAL A 15 37.75 3.53 6.83
N THR A 16 38.93 3.72 6.25
CA THR A 16 40.13 3.93 7.03
C THR A 16 39.92 5.21 7.83
N LEU A 17 39.31 5.06 9.01
CA LEU A 17 39.41 6.01 10.09
C LEU A 17 40.91 6.12 10.36
N SER A 18 41.55 7.11 9.76
CA SER A 18 42.85 7.59 10.21
C SER A 18 42.66 7.97 11.69
N THR A 19 43.10 7.21 12.68
CA THR A 19 44.00 6.05 12.68
C THR A 19 43.53 5.21 13.87
N THR A 20 43.06 3.97 13.66
CA THR A 20 42.68 3.06 14.76
C THR A 20 43.82 2.94 15.79
N ASP A 21 45.07 3.02 15.33
CA ASP A 21 46.27 3.04 16.16
C ASP A 21 46.42 4.32 17.01
N ASP A 22 46.11 5.52 16.50
CA ASP A 22 46.16 6.78 17.29
C ASP A 22 45.07 6.82 18.39
N LEU A 23 43.92 6.20 18.11
CA LEU A 23 42.84 6.02 19.10
C LEU A 23 43.25 5.04 20.19
N PHE A 24 43.91 3.94 19.82
CA PHE A 24 44.44 2.96 20.76
C PHE A 24 45.60 3.49 21.59
N ASP A 25 46.51 4.25 20.98
CA ASP A 25 47.66 4.84 21.66
C ASP A 25 47.21 5.83 22.73
N ARG A 26 46.25 6.73 22.43
CA ARG A 26 45.70 7.65 23.42
C ARG A 26 44.83 6.98 24.48
N LEU A 27 44.05 5.96 24.11
CA LEU A 27 43.30 5.16 25.08
C LEU A 27 44.23 4.42 26.04
N SER A 28 45.34 3.87 25.53
CA SER A 28 46.34 3.15 26.33
C SER A 28 47.08 4.08 27.29
N GLU A 29 47.46 5.27 26.81
CA GLU A 29 48.17 6.29 27.59
C GLU A 29 47.27 6.89 28.70
N GLN A 30 45.95 6.92 28.47
CA GLN A 30 44.97 7.45 29.42
C GLN A 30 44.46 6.42 30.43
N ILE A 31 44.44 5.13 30.07
CA ILE A 31 44.23 4.00 31.01
C ILE A 31 45.44 3.87 31.95
N LEU A 32 46.67 4.08 31.44
CA LEU A 32 47.89 4.10 32.25
C LEU A 32 47.96 5.28 33.24
N GLN A 33 47.23 6.37 32.97
CA GLN A 33 47.06 7.50 33.91
C GLN A 33 45.97 7.25 34.99
N GLY A 34 45.29 6.10 34.97
CA GLY A 34 44.38 5.67 36.03
C GLY A 34 42.97 6.26 35.97
N ASP A 35 42.54 6.79 34.82
CA ASP A 35 41.17 7.29 34.66
C ASP A 35 40.27 6.22 34.01
N ASP A 36 39.12 5.95 34.63
CA ASP A 36 38.25 4.83 34.26
C ASP A 36 37.59 5.05 32.88
N LEU A 37 37.64 4.05 31.99
CA LEU A 37 37.12 4.11 30.63
C LEU A 37 35.63 4.53 30.61
N ARG A 38 34.88 4.09 31.62
CA ARG A 38 33.49 4.47 31.86
C ARG A 38 33.33 5.96 32.14
N GLY A 39 34.28 6.60 32.83
CA GLY A 39 34.28 8.04 33.09
C GLY A 39 34.58 8.88 31.86
N ALA A 40 35.48 8.40 30.98
CA ALA A 40 35.76 9.03 29.69
C ALA A 40 34.57 8.95 28.73
N LEU A 41 33.94 7.77 28.61
CA LEU A 41 32.73 7.57 27.81
C LEU A 41 31.54 8.38 28.35
N ASN A 42 31.34 8.42 29.68
CA ASN A 42 30.24 9.18 30.28
C ASN A 42 30.43 10.70 30.12
N ARG A 43 31.68 11.19 30.14
CA ARG A 43 31.99 12.60 29.79
C ARG A 43 31.81 12.89 28.31
N MET A 44 32.19 11.98 27.42
CA MET A 44 31.96 12.11 25.97
C MET A 44 30.46 12.11 25.65
N MET A 45 29.66 11.27 26.32
CA MET A 45 28.20 11.24 26.18
C MET A 45 27.51 12.50 26.74
N ARG A 46 27.99 13.07 27.87
CA ARG A 46 27.38 14.26 28.48
C ARG A 46 27.83 15.59 27.89
N TYR A 47 29.06 15.68 27.39
CA TYR A 47 29.67 16.96 27.02
C TYR A 47 30.14 17.05 25.56
N GLY A 48 30.06 15.97 24.79
CA GLY A 48 30.51 15.92 23.39
C GLY A 48 32.04 15.95 23.26
N MET A 49 32.55 15.65 22.06
CA MET A 49 33.98 15.77 21.78
C MET A 49 34.39 17.24 21.71
N ARG A 50 35.44 17.64 22.43
CA ARG A 50 36.00 19.00 22.35
C ARG A 50 37.22 18.98 21.43
N GLY A 51 37.00 19.25 20.14
CA GLY A 51 38.06 19.56 19.17
C GLY A 51 38.18 21.06 18.99
N GLU A 52 39.38 21.57 18.65
CA GLU A 52 39.71 22.98 18.46
C GLU A 52 38.52 23.87 18.00
N GLY A 53 38.01 24.68 18.92
CA GLY A 53 37.07 25.77 18.63
C GLY A 53 35.64 25.39 18.22
N GLN A 54 35.33 24.12 17.94
CA GLN A 54 33.97 23.68 17.58
C GLN A 54 33.52 22.58 18.53
N ARG A 55 32.36 22.80 19.18
CA ARG A 55 31.67 21.78 19.98
C ARG A 55 31.36 20.60 19.05
N GLY A 56 32.05 19.48 19.23
CA GLY A 56 31.79 18.26 18.47
C GLY A 56 30.42 17.69 18.82
N GLN A 57 29.65 17.36 17.79
CA GLN A 57 28.30 16.79 17.87
C GLN A 57 28.23 15.68 18.92
N GLY A 58 27.25 15.75 19.82
CA GLY A 58 27.05 14.74 20.86
C GLY A 58 26.49 13.44 20.28
N LEU A 59 26.71 12.31 20.97
CA LEU A 59 26.11 11.02 20.59
C LEU A 59 24.57 11.10 20.56
N GLN A 60 23.96 11.91 21.44
CA GLN A 60 22.52 12.15 21.44
C GLN A 60 22.05 12.81 20.15
N GLU A 61 22.77 13.82 19.69
CA GLU A 61 22.48 14.55 18.44
C GLU A 61 22.73 13.66 17.21
N LEU A 62 23.73 12.77 17.27
CA LEU A 62 23.96 11.74 16.26
C LEU A 62 22.83 10.70 16.24
N LEU A 63 22.34 10.26 17.41
CA LEU A 63 21.22 9.32 17.53
C LEU A 63 19.90 9.95 17.05
N GLU A 64 19.67 11.22 17.36
CA GLU A 64 18.51 11.99 16.93
C GLU A 64 18.55 12.19 15.41
N ARG A 65 19.71 12.54 14.85
CA ARG A 65 19.94 12.64 13.41
C ARG A 65 19.84 11.28 12.70
N LEU A 66 20.29 10.18 13.32
CA LEU A 66 20.14 8.82 12.82
C LEU A 66 18.67 8.38 12.84
N ARG A 67 17.92 8.75 13.88
CA ARG A 67 16.47 8.51 13.96
C ARG A 67 15.73 9.28 12.86
N ASP A 68 16.05 10.55 12.67
CA ASP A 68 15.51 11.38 11.59
C ASP A 68 15.93 10.89 10.20
N ALA A 69 17.14 10.36 10.05
CA ALA A 69 17.61 9.78 8.80
C ALA A 69 16.93 8.45 8.50
N ARG A 70 16.65 7.64 9.53
CA ARG A 70 15.90 6.38 9.43
C ARG A 70 14.45 6.65 9.02
N GLN A 71 13.78 7.60 9.67
CA GLN A 71 12.42 7.99 9.29
C GLN A 71 12.34 8.47 7.85
N ARG A 72 13.23 9.39 7.44
CA ARG A 72 13.28 9.87 6.05
C ARG A 72 13.59 8.79 5.00
N ASN A 73 14.29 7.72 5.38
CA ASN A 73 14.49 6.56 4.51
C ASN A 73 13.26 5.65 4.47
N LEU A 74 12.53 5.50 5.59
CA LEU A 74 11.27 4.75 5.61
C LEU A 74 10.20 5.46 4.76
N ASP A 75 10.08 6.78 4.89
CA ASP A 75 9.14 7.60 4.09
C ASP A 75 9.43 7.54 2.57
N ARG A 76 10.70 7.33 2.17
CA ARG A 76 11.07 7.22 0.75
C ARG A 76 10.63 5.90 0.10
N TYR A 77 10.32 4.89 0.91
CA TYR A 77 9.85 3.58 0.45
C TYR A 77 8.42 3.28 0.91
N ASP A 78 7.67 4.30 1.33
CA ASP A 78 6.33 4.10 1.86
C ASP A 78 5.37 3.67 0.76
N LEU A 79 5.02 2.39 0.82
CA LEU A 79 3.90 1.79 0.12
C LEU A 79 2.61 2.62 0.33
N SER A 80 2.52 3.41 1.41
CA SER A 80 1.42 4.33 1.70
C SER A 80 1.13 5.27 0.54
N SER A 81 2.13 5.94 -0.04
CA SER A 81 1.89 6.90 -1.13
C SER A 81 1.35 6.22 -2.39
N ILE A 82 1.81 5.00 -2.70
CA ILE A 82 1.30 4.23 -3.85
C ILE A 82 -0.14 3.78 -3.56
N PHE A 83 -0.45 3.40 -2.32
CA PHE A 83 -1.82 3.07 -1.93
C PHE A 83 -2.75 4.28 -1.98
N ASP A 84 -2.27 5.46 -1.60
CA ASP A 84 -3.02 6.72 -1.70
C ASP A 84 -3.33 7.04 -3.16
N ASP A 85 -2.35 6.91 -4.07
CA ASP A 85 -2.55 7.07 -5.51
C ASP A 85 -3.57 6.05 -6.07
N ILE A 86 -3.51 4.79 -5.64
CA ILE A 86 -4.48 3.75 -6.03
C ILE A 86 -5.88 4.12 -5.54
N GLN A 87 -6.02 4.61 -4.31
CA GLN A 87 -7.31 5.01 -3.75
C GLN A 87 -7.93 6.16 -4.53
N GLU A 88 -7.14 7.18 -4.84
CA GLU A 88 -7.60 8.34 -5.63
C GLU A 88 -8.09 7.91 -7.02
N ARG A 89 -7.34 7.01 -7.68
CA ARG A 89 -7.77 6.46 -8.98
C ARG A 89 -9.04 5.61 -8.89
N LEU A 90 -9.17 4.80 -7.83
CA LEU A 90 -10.39 4.03 -7.59
C LEU A 90 -11.60 4.93 -7.29
N ASP A 91 -11.39 6.06 -6.61
CA ASP A 91 -12.43 7.07 -6.40
C ASP A 91 -12.89 7.67 -7.72
N ALA A 92 -11.95 8.07 -8.58
CA ALA A 92 -12.26 8.59 -9.91
C ALA A 92 -13.07 7.59 -10.76
N ILE A 93 -12.69 6.31 -10.73
CA ILE A 93 -13.41 5.22 -11.43
C ILE A 93 -14.84 5.08 -10.89
N VAL A 94 -15.00 5.06 -9.57
CA VAL A 94 -16.32 4.91 -8.92
C VAL A 94 -17.21 6.11 -9.21
N ASP A 95 -16.65 7.31 -9.19
CA ASP A 95 -17.41 8.53 -9.50
C ASP A 95 -17.83 8.58 -10.96
N LYS A 96 -16.96 8.11 -11.89
CA LYS A 96 -17.30 7.97 -13.31
C LYS A 96 -18.45 6.97 -13.52
N GLU A 97 -18.40 5.81 -12.86
CA GLU A 97 -19.47 4.82 -12.89
C GLU A 97 -20.78 5.40 -12.33
N ARG A 98 -20.73 6.12 -11.20
CA ARG A 98 -21.91 6.80 -10.63
C ARG A 98 -22.52 7.81 -11.59
N GLN A 99 -21.70 8.61 -12.25
CA GLN A 99 -22.15 9.57 -13.26
C GLN A 99 -22.81 8.85 -14.44
N GLY A 100 -22.20 7.78 -14.94
CA GLY A 100 -22.75 6.99 -16.04
C GLY A 100 -24.10 6.34 -15.69
N ILE A 101 -24.26 5.84 -14.45
CA ILE A 101 -25.54 5.31 -13.95
C ILE A 101 -26.60 6.42 -13.88
N ASN A 102 -26.27 7.57 -13.29
CA ASN A 102 -27.21 8.69 -13.14
C ASN A 102 -27.65 9.25 -14.50
N GLN A 103 -26.73 9.38 -15.45
CA GLN A 103 -27.05 9.88 -16.79
C GLN A 103 -28.06 8.98 -17.52
N ARG A 104 -27.92 7.65 -17.40
CA ARG A 104 -28.91 6.70 -17.94
C ARG A 104 -30.23 6.78 -17.20
N LEU A 105 -30.19 6.95 -15.88
CA LEU A 105 -31.39 7.09 -15.06
C LEU A 105 -32.20 8.34 -15.44
N ASP A 106 -31.51 9.44 -15.73
CA ASP A 106 -32.10 10.70 -16.19
C ASP A 106 -32.67 10.57 -17.61
N GLU A 107 -31.99 9.84 -18.51
CA GLU A 107 -32.50 9.57 -19.86
C GLU A 107 -33.77 8.71 -19.86
N ILE A 108 -33.87 7.78 -18.91
CA ILE A 108 -35.04 6.91 -18.69
C ILE A 108 -36.18 7.65 -17.98
N THR A 109 -35.88 8.73 -17.27
CA THR A 109 -36.85 9.56 -16.56
C THR A 109 -37.13 10.80 -17.41
N PRO A 110 -38.10 10.77 -18.34
CA PRO A 110 -38.41 11.97 -19.09
C PRO A 110 -38.73 13.10 -18.11
N PRO A 111 -38.15 14.31 -18.29
CA PRO A 111 -38.50 15.46 -17.48
C PRO A 111 -39.94 15.84 -17.84
N ASN A 112 -40.92 15.23 -17.17
CA ASN A 112 -42.33 15.54 -17.40
C ASN A 112 -42.98 16.15 -16.15
N GLU A 113 -43.37 17.41 -16.34
CA GLU A 113 -44.52 18.08 -15.71
C GLU A 113 -44.45 18.44 -14.21
N GLY A 114 -43.74 19.54 -13.95
CA GLY A 114 -43.93 20.39 -12.76
C GLY A 114 -44.43 21.81 -13.08
N ALA A 115 -45.12 22.03 -14.20
CA ALA A 115 -45.68 23.34 -14.57
C ALA A 115 -47.14 23.23 -15.02
N GLN A 116 -48.00 22.67 -14.17
CA GLN A 116 -49.44 22.90 -14.25
C GLN A 116 -49.98 23.20 -12.83
N GLY A 117 -50.53 24.40 -12.70
CA GLY A 117 -51.11 25.01 -11.49
C GLY A 117 -50.36 26.31 -11.14
N GLU A 118 -50.89 27.52 -11.18
CA GLU A 118 -52.27 28.02 -11.09
C GLU A 118 -52.36 29.48 -11.64
N ASP A 119 -53.60 29.96 -11.84
CA ASP A 119 -54.07 31.31 -12.28
C ASP A 119 -54.03 31.61 -13.79
N GLY A 120 -55.11 31.95 -14.51
CA GLY A 120 -56.53 32.08 -14.19
C GLY A 120 -57.28 32.64 -15.43
N GLN A 121 -58.51 32.16 -15.63
CA GLN A 121 -59.68 32.89 -16.14
C GLN A 121 -59.81 33.27 -17.65
N ASP A 122 -60.85 32.67 -18.24
CA ASP A 122 -61.74 33.11 -19.34
C ASP A 122 -61.28 33.10 -20.81
N GLY A 123 -62.04 32.37 -21.65
CA GLY A 123 -62.03 32.53 -23.11
C GLY A 123 -62.66 31.35 -23.86
N GLU A 124 -63.98 31.37 -24.05
CA GLU A 124 -64.66 30.52 -25.03
C GLU A 124 -64.15 30.84 -26.45
N GLY A 125 -63.67 29.83 -27.17
CA GLY A 125 -63.23 29.95 -28.56
C GLY A 125 -63.28 28.62 -29.30
N GLN A 126 -64.27 28.45 -30.17
CA GLN A 126 -64.36 27.35 -31.14
C GLN A 126 -63.25 27.45 -32.20
N GLY A 127 -62.71 26.29 -32.58
CA GLY A 127 -62.13 26.07 -33.91
C GLY A 127 -60.66 25.65 -33.92
N GLY A 128 -60.40 24.46 -34.47
CA GLY A 128 -59.04 24.08 -34.87
C GLY A 128 -58.74 22.60 -34.69
N GLU A 129 -59.29 21.75 -35.55
CA GLU A 129 -58.78 20.40 -35.79
C GLU A 129 -57.37 20.50 -36.41
N GLY A 130 -56.36 20.63 -35.55
CA GLY A 130 -54.96 20.42 -35.91
C GLY A 130 -54.61 18.98 -35.59
N GLN A 131 -54.44 18.17 -36.63
CA GLN A 131 -54.00 16.78 -36.57
C GLN A 131 -52.73 16.67 -35.70
N GLY A 132 -52.91 16.20 -34.47
CA GLY A 132 -51.83 15.67 -33.66
C GLY A 132 -51.30 14.43 -34.36
N GLN A 133 -50.18 14.57 -35.06
CA GLN A 133 -49.37 13.45 -35.47
C GLN A 133 -48.84 12.81 -34.17
N PRO A 134 -49.22 11.58 -33.78
CA PRO A 134 -48.49 10.89 -32.74
C PRO A 134 -47.20 10.42 -33.41
N GLY A 135 -46.17 11.26 -33.35
CA GLY A 135 -44.81 10.90 -33.73
C GLY A 135 -44.39 9.73 -32.85
N GLY A 136 -44.24 8.55 -33.46
CA GLY A 136 -43.80 7.36 -32.78
C GLY A 136 -42.47 7.59 -32.09
N SER A 137 -42.51 7.71 -30.76
CA SER A 137 -41.39 7.42 -29.89
C SER A 137 -41.85 6.23 -29.06
N GLY A 138 -41.37 5.04 -29.44
CA GLY A 138 -41.60 3.84 -28.66
C GLY A 138 -40.88 3.98 -27.33
N ALA A 139 -41.52 4.64 -26.37
CA ALA A 139 -41.11 4.56 -24.99
C ALA A 139 -41.09 3.07 -24.62
N PRO A 140 -40.01 2.58 -24.00
CA PRO A 140 -39.99 1.22 -23.49
C PRO A 140 -41.20 1.00 -22.56
N PRO A 141 -41.76 -0.22 -22.50
CA PRO A 141 -42.84 -0.53 -21.56
C PRO A 141 -42.47 -0.07 -20.14
N ASP A 142 -43.41 0.55 -19.42
CA ASP A 142 -43.16 1.12 -18.09
C ASP A 142 -42.50 0.10 -17.13
N GLU A 143 -42.87 -1.17 -17.22
CA GLU A 143 -42.28 -2.27 -16.44
C GLU A 143 -40.76 -2.46 -16.69
N PHE A 144 -40.29 -2.26 -17.92
CA PHE A 144 -38.88 -2.38 -18.27
C PHE A 144 -38.08 -1.19 -17.73
N THR A 145 -38.64 0.02 -17.86
CA THR A 145 -38.11 1.26 -17.29
C THR A 145 -37.92 1.13 -15.77
N ASP A 146 -38.92 0.59 -15.07
CA ASP A 146 -38.84 0.38 -13.63
C ASP A 146 -37.78 -0.66 -13.24
N MET A 147 -37.63 -1.73 -14.02
CA MET A 147 -36.57 -2.71 -13.82
C MET A 147 -35.17 -2.09 -13.97
N LEU A 148 -34.97 -1.24 -14.98
CA LEU A 148 -33.70 -0.53 -15.19
C LEU A 148 -33.39 0.42 -14.02
N ARG A 149 -34.40 1.16 -13.53
CA ARG A 149 -34.24 2.00 -12.33
C ARG A 149 -33.88 1.18 -11.09
N GLN A 150 -34.52 0.02 -10.91
CA GLN A 150 -34.21 -0.86 -9.78
C GLN A 150 -32.79 -1.41 -9.87
N MET A 151 -32.34 -1.77 -11.09
CA MET A 151 -30.97 -2.20 -11.34
C MET A 151 -29.96 -1.07 -11.05
N ALA A 152 -30.18 0.13 -11.60
CA ALA A 152 -29.34 1.30 -11.34
C ALA A 152 -29.20 1.60 -9.84
N ASN A 153 -30.31 1.61 -9.10
CA ASN A 153 -30.31 1.82 -7.65
C ASN A 153 -29.54 0.71 -6.90
N ARG A 154 -29.64 -0.54 -7.35
CA ARG A 154 -28.86 -1.65 -6.77
C ARG A 154 -27.36 -1.43 -6.99
N HIS A 155 -26.94 -1.01 -8.17
CA HIS A 155 -25.55 -0.73 -8.49
C HIS A 155 -25.01 0.44 -7.64
N LEU A 156 -25.76 1.54 -7.52
CA LEU A 156 -25.39 2.67 -6.65
C LEU A 156 -25.20 2.24 -5.18
N ASN A 157 -26.08 1.36 -4.67
CA ASN A 157 -25.95 0.83 -3.32
C ASN A 157 -24.71 -0.05 -3.14
N GLN A 158 -24.33 -0.83 -4.16
CA GLN A 158 -23.09 -1.61 -4.14
C GLN A 158 -21.86 -0.69 -4.11
N LEU A 159 -21.86 0.37 -4.91
CA LEU A 159 -20.78 1.36 -4.92
C LEU A 159 -20.66 2.12 -3.58
N ASN A 160 -21.78 2.40 -2.91
CA ASN A 160 -21.79 3.01 -1.58
C ASN A 160 -21.29 2.07 -0.48
N ALA A 161 -21.43 0.76 -0.67
CA ALA A 161 -21.02 -0.27 0.28
C ALA A 161 -19.56 -0.73 0.08
N LEU A 162 -18.82 -0.10 -0.84
CA LEU A 162 -17.42 -0.40 -1.06
C LEU A 162 -16.60 -0.17 0.23
N PRO A 163 -15.68 -1.08 0.59
CA PRO A 163 -14.83 -0.93 1.77
C PRO A 163 -13.86 0.24 1.59
N GLN A 164 -13.35 0.82 2.68
CA GLN A 164 -12.44 1.97 2.61
C GLN A 164 -11.02 1.61 2.13
N GLY A 165 -10.66 0.33 2.08
CA GLY A 165 -9.32 -0.14 1.69
C GLY A 165 -9.20 -0.52 0.22
N ALA A 166 -8.11 -0.10 -0.42
CA ALA A 166 -7.83 -0.34 -1.85
C ALA A 166 -7.96 -1.82 -2.24
N GLY A 167 -7.38 -2.73 -1.47
CA GLY A 167 -7.46 -4.17 -1.76
C GLY A 167 -8.89 -4.72 -1.71
N GLY A 168 -9.72 -4.25 -0.78
CA GLY A 168 -11.12 -4.64 -0.69
C GLY A 168 -11.94 -4.10 -1.85
N ARG A 169 -11.70 -2.83 -2.22
CA ARG A 169 -12.37 -2.17 -3.35
C ARG A 169 -12.01 -2.84 -4.67
N ILE A 170 -10.72 -3.10 -4.92
CA ILE A 170 -10.26 -3.80 -6.13
C ILE A 170 -10.93 -5.16 -6.26
N LYS A 171 -11.03 -5.93 -5.16
CA LYS A 171 -11.68 -7.25 -5.19
C LYS A 171 -13.16 -7.13 -5.57
N GLN A 172 -13.88 -6.17 -4.99
CA GLN A 172 -15.30 -5.98 -5.30
C GLN A 172 -15.52 -5.43 -6.70
N LEU A 173 -14.73 -4.44 -7.12
CA LEU A 173 -14.81 -3.82 -8.45
C LEU A 173 -14.38 -4.76 -9.58
N ARG A 174 -13.49 -5.72 -9.30
CA ARG A 174 -13.13 -6.75 -10.27
C ARG A 174 -14.31 -7.65 -10.62
N ASP A 175 -15.11 -7.99 -9.62
CA ASP A 175 -16.28 -8.86 -9.77
C ASP A 175 -17.57 -8.03 -10.05
N TYR A 176 -17.44 -6.71 -10.19
CA TYR A 176 -18.53 -5.76 -10.44
C TYR A 176 -18.80 -5.60 -11.93
N ASP A 177 -20.09 -5.49 -12.28
CA ASP A 177 -20.57 -5.30 -13.65
C ASP A 177 -20.75 -3.80 -13.91
N PHE A 178 -19.76 -3.19 -14.58
CA PHE A 178 -19.75 -1.77 -14.88
C PHE A 178 -20.79 -1.43 -15.93
N MET A 179 -21.61 -0.43 -15.64
CA MET A 179 -22.50 0.13 -16.64
C MET A 179 -21.71 1.04 -17.58
N ASP A 180 -20.83 1.90 -17.06
CA ASP A 180 -20.02 2.83 -17.84
C ASP A 180 -18.79 2.15 -18.47
N SER A 181 -18.68 2.21 -19.81
CA SER A 181 -17.54 1.62 -20.52
C SER A 181 -16.23 2.34 -20.20
N GLY A 182 -16.29 3.65 -19.97
CA GLY A 182 -15.11 4.44 -19.61
C GLY A 182 -14.59 4.12 -18.21
N ALA A 183 -15.46 3.86 -17.24
CA ALA A 183 -15.07 3.43 -15.90
C ALA A 183 -14.45 2.03 -15.92
N ARG A 184 -14.98 1.15 -16.77
CA ARG A 184 -14.40 -0.19 -16.98
C ARG A 184 -13.00 -0.12 -17.57
N GLU A 185 -12.82 0.68 -18.61
CA GLU A 185 -11.51 0.89 -19.26
C GLU A 185 -10.47 1.45 -18.29
N ASP A 186 -10.85 2.46 -17.49
CA ASP A 186 -9.97 3.06 -16.48
C ASP A 186 -9.58 2.04 -15.40
N PHE A 187 -10.52 1.19 -14.97
CA PHE A 187 -10.25 0.11 -14.01
C PHE A 187 -9.30 -0.95 -14.58
N ASP A 188 -9.52 -1.38 -15.83
CA ASP A 188 -8.65 -2.34 -16.49
C ASP A 188 -7.23 -1.79 -16.67
N ALA A 189 -7.10 -0.52 -17.03
CA ALA A 189 -5.81 0.16 -17.12
C ALA A 189 -5.10 0.23 -15.75
N LEU A 190 -5.81 0.60 -14.69
CA LEU A 190 -5.29 0.59 -13.32
C LEU A 190 -4.79 -0.81 -12.93
N MET A 191 -5.55 -1.85 -13.24
CA MET A 191 -5.17 -3.24 -12.93
C MET A 191 -3.91 -3.67 -13.67
N GLN A 192 -3.78 -3.31 -14.95
CA GLN A 192 -2.58 -3.61 -15.74
C GLN A 192 -1.35 -2.88 -15.21
N GLU A 193 -1.48 -1.61 -14.84
CA GLU A 193 -0.40 -0.82 -14.25
C GLU A 193 0.01 -1.40 -12.89
N LEU A 194 -0.97 -1.69 -12.03
CA LEU A 194 -0.73 -2.28 -10.73
C LEU A 194 -0.04 -3.64 -10.84
N GLN A 195 -0.46 -4.50 -11.77
CA GLN A 195 0.21 -5.78 -11.99
C GLN A 195 1.67 -5.58 -12.42
N GLN A 196 1.94 -4.66 -13.33
CA GLN A 196 3.31 -4.38 -13.81
C GLN A 196 4.21 -3.80 -12.70
N GLN A 197 3.72 -2.79 -11.98
CA GLN A 197 4.47 -2.14 -10.90
C GLN A 197 4.66 -3.09 -9.71
N PHE A 198 3.63 -3.85 -9.33
CA PHE A 198 3.71 -4.81 -8.24
C PHE A 198 4.72 -5.91 -8.53
N LEU A 199 4.75 -6.46 -9.75
CA LEU A 199 5.73 -7.48 -10.12
C LEU A 199 7.17 -6.96 -10.05
N GLN A 200 7.44 -5.73 -10.49
CA GLN A 200 8.77 -5.13 -10.39
C GLN A 200 9.18 -4.88 -8.95
N GLN A 201 8.29 -4.31 -8.13
CA GLN A 201 8.53 -4.02 -6.71
C GLN A 201 8.73 -5.31 -5.92
N TYR A 202 7.90 -6.32 -6.17
CA TYR A 202 7.99 -7.63 -5.54
C TYR A 202 9.28 -8.36 -5.94
N PHE A 203 9.68 -8.30 -7.21
CA PHE A 203 10.93 -8.91 -7.65
C PHE A 203 12.15 -8.19 -7.06
N GLN A 204 12.16 -6.86 -6.96
CA GLN A 204 13.22 -6.13 -6.27
C GLN A 204 13.23 -6.41 -4.77
N GLY A 205 12.07 -6.49 -4.13
CA GLY A 205 11.93 -6.87 -2.72
C GLY A 205 12.40 -8.30 -2.47
N LEU A 206 12.08 -9.23 -3.37
CA LEU A 206 12.57 -10.62 -3.33
C LEU A 206 14.08 -10.65 -3.56
N GLN A 207 14.60 -9.92 -4.54
CA GLN A 207 16.03 -9.86 -4.80
C GLN A 207 16.78 -9.27 -3.59
N GLN A 208 16.25 -8.23 -2.96
CA GLN A 208 16.79 -7.67 -1.72
C GLN A 208 16.67 -8.66 -0.55
N SER A 209 15.55 -9.36 -0.43
CA SER A 209 15.35 -10.40 0.58
C SER A 209 16.35 -11.54 0.38
N LEU A 210 16.53 -12.04 -0.84
CA LEU A 210 17.51 -13.08 -1.19
C LEU A 210 18.95 -12.62 -1.01
N GLN A 211 19.23 -11.32 -1.21
CA GLN A 211 20.53 -10.72 -0.92
C GLN A 211 20.77 -10.51 0.59
N ASN A 212 19.69 -10.32 1.36
CA ASN A 212 19.71 -10.16 2.81
C ASN A 212 19.61 -11.50 3.55
N LEU A 213 19.23 -12.59 2.88
CA LEU A 213 19.36 -13.94 3.40
C LEU A 213 20.84 -14.20 3.64
N THR A 214 21.18 -14.35 4.91
CA THR A 214 22.54 -14.69 5.29
C THR A 214 22.80 -16.16 4.98
N GLN A 215 24.08 -16.54 4.92
CA GLN A 215 24.46 -17.95 4.83
C GLN A 215 23.91 -18.77 6.02
N ALA A 216 23.66 -18.11 7.16
CA ALA A 216 23.06 -18.71 8.35
C ALA A 216 21.56 -18.98 8.18
N ASP A 217 20.83 -18.08 7.52
CA ASP A 217 19.39 -18.25 7.25
C ASP A 217 19.15 -19.41 6.28
N LEU A 218 20.01 -19.55 5.26
CA LEU A 218 19.97 -20.70 4.34
C LEU A 218 20.30 -22.03 5.03
N ALA A 219 21.22 -22.01 6.00
CA ALA A 219 21.52 -23.20 6.79
C ALA A 219 20.31 -23.61 7.65
N GLN A 220 19.65 -22.66 8.32
CA GLN A 220 18.42 -22.90 9.09
C GLN A 220 17.30 -23.46 8.22
N ILE A 221 17.04 -22.88 7.04
CA ILE A 221 16.01 -23.38 6.11
C ILE A 221 16.34 -24.80 5.65
N SER A 222 17.62 -25.09 5.34
CA SER A 222 18.03 -26.43 4.92
C SER A 222 17.82 -27.49 6.02
N GLU A 223 17.99 -27.09 7.28
CA GLU A 223 17.80 -27.96 8.44
C GLU A 223 16.30 -28.20 8.70
N MET A 224 15.47 -27.16 8.56
CA MET A 224 14.02 -27.29 8.64
C MET A 224 13.47 -28.25 7.57
N VAL A 225 13.95 -28.16 6.33
CA VAL A 225 13.52 -29.06 5.24
C VAL A 225 13.91 -30.51 5.51
N ARG A 226 15.05 -30.75 6.17
CA ARG A 226 15.45 -32.10 6.60
C ARG A 226 14.49 -32.63 7.67
N ASP A 227 14.24 -31.86 8.71
CA ASP A 227 13.33 -32.22 9.80
C ASP A 227 11.91 -32.50 9.25
N LEU A 228 11.43 -31.66 8.33
CA LEU A 228 10.13 -31.85 7.68
C LEU A 228 10.08 -33.12 6.82
N ASN A 229 11.15 -33.42 6.10
CA ASN A 229 11.23 -34.65 5.29
C ASN A 229 11.19 -35.91 6.17
N GLU A 230 11.77 -35.87 7.38
CA GLU A 230 11.67 -36.98 8.33
C GLU A 230 10.24 -37.19 8.82
N LEU A 231 9.50 -36.13 9.14
CA LEU A 231 8.09 -36.23 9.56
C LEU A 231 7.20 -36.79 8.44
N VAL A 232 7.40 -36.32 7.21
CA VAL A 232 6.68 -36.83 6.03
C VAL A 232 6.97 -38.31 5.84
N LYS A 233 8.23 -38.72 6.01
CA LYS A 233 8.64 -40.12 5.90
C LYS A 233 8.01 -41.00 6.99
N GLN A 234 7.97 -40.56 8.24
CA GLN A 234 7.31 -41.28 9.34
C GLN A 234 5.80 -41.45 9.06
N LYS A 235 5.14 -40.38 8.61
CA LYS A 235 3.72 -40.43 8.24
C LYS A 235 3.44 -41.43 7.12
N LEU A 236 4.31 -41.47 6.10
CA LEU A 236 4.21 -42.40 4.98
C LEU A 236 4.47 -43.86 5.40
N GLN A 237 5.23 -44.08 6.47
CA GLN A 237 5.48 -45.39 7.06
C GLN A 237 4.32 -45.86 7.97
N GLY A 238 3.33 -44.99 8.20
CA GLY A 238 2.17 -45.27 9.05
C GLY A 238 2.40 -44.95 10.52
N ASP A 239 3.56 -44.36 10.86
CA ASP A 239 3.86 -43.87 12.20
C ASP A 239 3.21 -42.49 12.43
N ASP A 240 3.03 -42.12 13.71
CA ASP A 240 2.54 -40.80 14.09
C ASP A 240 3.75 -39.85 14.30
N PRO A 241 4.01 -38.91 13.39
CA PRO A 241 5.18 -38.04 13.48
C PRO A 241 5.01 -37.03 14.63
N ASP A 242 6.12 -36.71 15.32
CA ASP A 242 6.12 -35.73 16.41
C ASP A 242 6.12 -34.28 15.87
N ILE A 243 4.95 -33.86 15.41
CA ILE A 243 4.72 -32.49 14.90
C ILE A 243 4.89 -31.47 16.04
N GLY A 244 4.68 -31.86 17.29
CA GLY A 244 4.85 -30.97 18.45
C GLY A 244 6.29 -30.50 18.59
N ASP A 245 7.24 -31.43 18.53
CA ASP A 245 8.67 -31.10 18.56
C ASP A 245 9.11 -30.27 17.36
N PHE A 246 8.58 -30.57 16.17
CA PHE A 246 8.82 -29.75 14.98
C PHE A 246 8.32 -28.30 15.15
N MET A 247 7.10 -28.13 15.65
CA MET A 247 6.50 -26.82 15.88
C MET A 247 7.22 -26.06 17.01
N ASN A 248 7.69 -26.74 18.05
CA ASN A 248 8.52 -26.13 19.09
C ASN A 248 9.85 -25.60 18.52
N LYS A 249 10.47 -26.33 17.60
CA LYS A 249 11.78 -25.99 17.03
C LYS A 249 11.68 -24.93 15.92
N TRP A 250 10.65 -25.00 15.08
CA TRP A 250 10.51 -24.17 13.86
C TRP A 250 9.34 -23.18 13.88
N GLY A 251 8.52 -23.16 14.93
CA GLY A 251 7.31 -22.32 15.02
C GLY A 251 7.58 -20.83 14.83
N HIS A 252 8.77 -20.36 15.19
CA HIS A 252 9.20 -18.96 15.02
C HIS A 252 9.37 -18.52 13.55
N MET A 253 9.47 -19.46 12.60
CA MET A 253 9.54 -19.17 11.16
C MET A 253 8.16 -19.09 10.49
N PHE A 254 7.09 -19.52 11.16
CA PHE A 254 5.74 -19.49 10.62
C PHE A 254 5.00 -18.21 11.08
N PRO A 255 4.19 -17.59 10.21
CA PRO A 255 3.39 -16.42 10.60
C PRO A 255 2.33 -16.79 11.65
N PRO A 256 1.97 -15.87 12.55
CA PRO A 256 0.98 -16.13 13.60
C PRO A 256 -0.39 -16.46 13.00
N GLY A 257 -0.99 -17.58 13.42
CA GLY A 257 -2.31 -18.06 12.94
C GLY A 257 -2.36 -19.51 12.45
N ILE A 258 -1.24 -20.25 12.47
CA ILE A 258 -1.19 -21.70 12.19
C ILE A 258 -1.10 -22.53 13.49
N GLU A 259 -1.19 -21.87 14.64
CA GLU A 259 -1.32 -22.52 15.94
C GLU A 259 -2.76 -23.00 16.12
N THR A 260 -3.09 -24.14 15.49
CA THR A 260 -4.03 -25.20 15.95
C THR A 260 -4.34 -26.13 14.79
#